data_AF-A0A0S8J1L8-F1
#
_entry.id   AF-A0A0S8J1L8-F1
#
_cell.length_a   1.000
_cell.length_b   1.000
_cell.length_c   1.000
_cell.angle_alpha   90.00
_cell.angle_beta   90.00
_cell.angle_gamma   90.00
#
_symmetry.space_group_name_H-M   'P 1'
#
loop_
_entity.id
_entity.type
_entity.pdbx_description
1 polymer ?
#
loop_
_entity_poly.entity_id
_entity_poly.type
_entity_poly.pdbx_seq_one_letter_code
_entity_poly.pdbx_strand_id
1 'polypeptide(L)'
;MCQYIYNLRHIDPGQKIMKEYLDYDERIKKLQKMVDEVCEKIRSGKLSIGEARKEAALIRLKAEKLVPFQMDKFDLLYKSRFERLIEQFLLPKIKDNSTK
;
A
#
# COMPACT_ATOMS: atom_id res chain seq x y z
N MET A 1 27.90 34.39 -27.65
CA MET A 1 26.86 34.29 -26.60
C MET A 1 26.30 32.88 -26.63
N CYS A 2 26.43 32.13 -25.53
CA CYS A 2 26.22 30.69 -25.48
C CYS A 2 24.78 30.27 -25.79
N GLN A 3 24.63 29.41 -26.81
CA GLN A 3 23.42 28.66 -27.16
C GLN A 3 22.82 27.88 -25.96
N TYR A 4 23.59 27.68 -24.89
CA TYR A 4 23.24 26.92 -23.70
C TYR A 4 22.13 27.54 -22.83
N ILE A 5 21.86 28.85 -22.96
CA ILE A 5 20.86 29.55 -22.15
C ILE A 5 19.45 29.44 -22.76
N TYR A 6 19.32 29.16 -24.05
CA TYR A 6 18.02 29.13 -24.74
C TYR A 6 17.19 27.87 -24.45
N ASN A 7 17.81 26.75 -24.07
CA ASN A 7 17.13 25.46 -23.91
C ASN A 7 16.49 25.23 -22.52
N LEU A 8 16.70 26.13 -21.54
CA LEU A 8 16.17 25.94 -20.17
C LEU A 8 14.87 26.71 -19.89
N ARG A 9 14.35 27.49 -20.85
CA ARG A 9 13.14 28.33 -20.66
C ARG A 9 11.83 27.71 -21.16
N HIS A 10 11.84 26.49 -21.68
CA HIS A 10 10.66 25.88 -22.33
C HIS A 10 10.29 24.52 -21.71
N ILE A 11 10.39 24.39 -20.38
CA ILE A 11 9.63 23.34 -19.68
C ILE A 11 8.34 23.98 -19.22
N ASP A 12 7.29 23.77 -20.01
CA ASP A 12 5.94 24.19 -19.68
C ASP A 12 5.59 23.63 -18.29
N PRO A 13 5.30 24.46 -17.27
CA PRO A 13 5.03 23.99 -15.91
C PRO A 13 3.90 22.95 -15.89
N GLY A 14 2.96 23.02 -16.84
CA GLY A 14 1.92 22.02 -17.02
C GLY A 14 2.43 20.61 -17.36
N GLN A 15 3.49 20.46 -18.18
CA GLN A 15 4.05 19.15 -18.51
C GLN A 15 4.79 18.51 -17.33
N LYS A 16 5.49 19.32 -16.53
CA LYS A 16 6.20 18.83 -15.33
C LYS A 16 5.21 18.35 -14.26
N ILE A 17 4.16 19.14 -14.01
CA ILE A 17 3.11 18.81 -13.05
C ILE A 17 2.38 17.54 -13.50
N MET A 18 1.96 17.44 -14.76
CA MET A 18 1.27 16.26 -15.29
C MET A 18 2.12 14.98 -15.15
N LYS A 19 3.42 15.05 -15.44
CA LYS A 19 4.34 13.90 -15.29
C LYS A 19 4.47 13.45 -13.83
N GLU A 20 4.53 14.39 -12.89
CA GLU A 20 4.62 14.11 -11.46
C GLU A 20 3.31 13.49 -10.91
N TYR A 21 2.15 13.94 -11.39
CA TYR A 21 0.86 13.32 -11.09
C TYR A 21 0.73 11.90 -11.67
N LEU A 22 1.15 11.67 -12.92
CA LEU A 22 1.14 10.33 -13.52
C LEU A 22 2.05 9.35 -12.78
N ASP A 23 3.25 9.79 -12.37
CA ASP A 23 4.15 9.01 -11.51
C ASP A 23 3.49 8.66 -10.17
N TYR A 24 2.76 9.61 -9.59
CA TYR A 24 2.04 9.42 -8.34
C TYR A 24 0.95 8.35 -8.45
N ASP A 25 0.13 8.40 -9.50
CA ASP A 25 -0.92 7.42 -9.75
C ASP A 25 -0.36 6.00 -9.98
N GLU A 26 0.76 5.90 -10.69
CA GLU A 26 1.45 4.62 -10.89
C GLU A 26 1.96 4.04 -9.56
N ARG A 27 2.51 4.89 -8.68
CA ARG A 27 2.97 4.48 -7.34
C ARG A 27 1.82 4.01 -6.46
N ILE A 28 0.66 4.68 -6.53
CA ILE A 28 -0.56 4.26 -5.83
C ILE A 28 -1.06 2.91 -6.36
N LYS A 29 -1.16 2.74 -7.68
CA LYS A 29 -1.58 1.45 -8.29
C LYS A 29 -0.64 0.31 -7.88
N LYS A 30 0.66 0.56 -7.86
CA LYS A 30 1.66 -0.42 -7.40
C LYS A 30 1.45 -0.80 -5.93
N LEU A 31 1.17 0.19 -5.08
CA LEU A 31 0.87 -0.05 -3.66
C LEU A 31 -0.40 -0.88 -3.49
N GLN A 32 -1.48 -0.54 -4.18
CA GLN A 32 -2.74 -1.27 -4.15
C GLN A 32 -2.55 -2.74 -4.53
N LYS A 33 -1.81 -3.00 -5.62
CA LYS A 33 -1.51 -4.36 -6.06
C LYS A 33 -0.79 -5.17 -4.97
N MET A 34 0.23 -4.58 -4.34
CA MET A 34 0.95 -5.26 -3.25
C MET A 34 0.04 -5.55 -2.04
N VAL A 35 -0.84 -4.62 -1.68
CA VAL A 35 -1.80 -4.82 -0.59
C VAL A 35 -2.76 -5.96 -0.91
N ASP A 36 -3.32 -5.97 -2.12
CA ASP A 36 -4.30 -6.97 -2.51
C ASP A 36 -3.69 -8.37 -2.57
N GLU A 37 -2.45 -8.50 -3.05
CA GLU A 37 -1.69 -9.76 -3.01
C GLU A 37 -1.55 -10.29 -1.58
N VAL A 38 -1.22 -9.43 -0.61
CA VAL A 38 -1.14 -9.85 0.81
C VAL A 38 -2.52 -10.21 1.35
N CYS A 39 -3.57 -9.47 0.99
CA CYS A 39 -4.93 -9.80 1.40
C CYS A 39 -5.38 -11.17 0.89
N GLU A 40 -5.02 -11.55 -0.35
CA GLU A 40 -5.29 -12.89 -0.90
C GLU A 40 -4.52 -13.98 -0.17
N LYS A 41 -3.24 -13.73 0.18
CA LYS A 41 -2.46 -14.70 0.97
C LYS A 41 -3.06 -14.93 2.37
N ILE A 42 -3.56 -13.87 3.02
CA ILE A 42 -4.25 -13.99 4.32
C ILE A 42 -5.57 -14.75 4.15
N ARG A 43 -6.39 -14.38 3.15
CA ARG A 43 -7.69 -15.04 2.87
C ARG A 43 -7.56 -16.52 2.53
N SER A 44 -6.51 -16.90 1.81
CA SER A 44 -6.26 -18.29 1.43
C SER A 44 -5.74 -19.16 2.58
N GLY A 45 -5.49 -18.59 3.77
CA GLY A 45 -4.96 -19.33 4.93
C GLY A 45 -3.53 -19.84 4.73
N LYS A 46 -2.82 -19.35 3.71
CA LYS A 46 -1.44 -19.76 3.38
C LYS A 46 -0.40 -19.12 4.30
N LEU A 47 -0.80 -18.15 5.12
CA LEU A 47 0.06 -17.46 6.08
C LEU A 47 -0.39 -17.76 7.50
N SER A 48 0.57 -17.97 8.39
CA SER A 48 0.35 -17.91 9.84
C SER A 48 0.06 -16.46 10.29
N ILE A 49 -0.48 -16.28 11.49
CA ILE A 49 -0.71 -14.94 12.08
C ILE A 49 0.58 -14.12 12.12
N GLY A 50 1.71 -14.75 12.49
CA GLY A 50 3.01 -14.09 12.55
C GLY A 50 3.48 -13.61 11.17
N GLU A 51 3.33 -14.45 10.16
CA GLU A 51 3.69 -14.10 8.78
C GLU A 51 2.79 -13.01 8.20
N ALA A 52 1.48 -13.08 8.46
CA ALA A 52 0.53 -12.05 8.04
C ALA A 52 0.86 -10.67 8.64
N ARG A 53 1.20 -10.62 9.94
CA ARG A 53 1.64 -9.38 10.60
C ARG A 53 2.96 -8.87 10.04
N LYS A 54 3.91 -9.77 9.76
CA LYS A 54 5.20 -9.41 9.16
C LYS A 54 5.02 -8.83 7.76
N GLU A 55 4.19 -9.47 6.91
CA GLU A 55 3.88 -8.98 5.56
C GLU A 55 3.17 -7.62 5.62
N ALA A 56 2.21 -7.42 6.54
CA ALA A 56 1.57 -6.12 6.72
C ALA A 56 2.58 -5.01 7.10
N ALA A 57 3.51 -5.30 8.00
CA ALA A 57 4.59 -4.37 8.37
C ALA A 57 5.53 -4.08 7.20
N LEU A 58 5.88 -5.09 6.39
CA LEU A 58 6.71 -4.91 5.20
C LEU A 58 6.02 -4.06 4.14
N ILE A 59 4.72 -4.24 3.92
CA ILE A 59 3.93 -3.40 3.00
C ILE A 59 3.94 -1.94 3.50
N ARG A 60 3.76 -1.71 4.80
CA ARG A 60 3.82 -0.36 5.38
C ARG A 60 5.17 0.31 5.10
N LEU A 61 6.29 -0.38 5.32
CA LEU A 61 7.62 0.15 5.01
C LEU A 61 7.82 0.46 3.52
N LYS A 62 7.22 -0.35 2.64
CA LYS A 62 7.24 -0.08 1.19
C LYS A 62 6.34 1.11 0.83
N ALA A 63 5.19 1.24 1.49
CA ALA A 63 4.26 2.35 1.31
C ALA A 63 4.92 3.68 1.70
N GLU A 64 5.70 3.70 2.79
CA GLU A 64 6.42 4.89 3.23
C GLU A 64 7.43 5.39 2.19
N LYS A 65 8.11 4.47 1.51
CA LYS A 65 9.02 4.81 0.40
C LYS A 65 8.27 5.24 -0.86
N LEU A 66 7.10 4.65 -1.13
CA LEU A 66 6.32 4.91 -2.34
C LEU A 66 5.43 6.14 -2.23
N VAL A 67 4.84 6.44 -1.08
CA VAL A 67 3.86 7.53 -0.91
C VAL A 67 3.97 8.11 0.52
N PRO A 68 5.11 8.71 0.88
CA PRO A 68 5.37 9.16 2.26
C PRO A 68 4.31 10.15 2.77
N PHE A 69 3.78 11.00 1.89
CA PHE A 69 2.79 12.02 2.24
C PHE A 69 1.36 11.49 2.49
N GLN A 70 1.11 10.20 2.24
CA GLN A 70 -0.23 9.60 2.42
C GLN A 70 -0.22 8.44 3.42
N MET A 71 0.78 8.36 4.29
CA MET A 71 0.87 7.29 5.28
C MET A 71 -0.29 7.29 6.28
N ASP A 72 -0.86 8.45 6.62
CA ASP A 72 -2.04 8.51 7.49
C ASP A 72 -3.25 7.81 6.84
N LYS A 73 -3.45 8.00 5.53
CA LYS A 73 -4.51 7.33 4.76
C LYS A 73 -4.22 5.84 4.64
N PHE A 74 -2.96 5.47 4.42
CA PHE A 74 -2.54 4.07 4.38
C PHE A 74 -2.89 3.38 5.70
N ASP A 75 -2.54 4.00 6.83
CA ASP A 75 -2.79 3.45 8.16
C ASP A 75 -4.27 3.33 8.44
N LEU A 76 -5.05 4.37 8.14
CA LEU A 76 -6.49 4.34 8.36
C LEU A 76 -7.17 3.19 7.60
N LEU A 77 -6.83 3.02 6.33
CA LEU A 77 -7.50 2.07 5.44
C LEU A 77 -6.94 0.65 5.57
N TYR A 78 -5.62 0.51 5.44
CA TYR A 78 -5.01 -0.79 5.25
C TYR A 78 -4.64 -1.48 6.55
N LYS A 79 -4.29 -0.73 7.61
CA LYS A 79 -4.06 -1.35 8.93
C LYS A 79 -5.34 -2.05 9.42
N SER A 80 -6.45 -1.31 9.43
CA SER A 80 -7.77 -1.82 9.81
C SER A 80 -8.19 -3.02 8.96
N ARG A 81 -7.91 -2.97 7.64
CA ARG A 81 -8.21 -4.08 6.71
C ARG A 81 -7.40 -5.33 7.03
N PHE A 82 -6.09 -5.20 7.28
CA PHE A 82 -5.24 -6.34 7.62
C PHE A 82 -5.63 -6.95 8.96
N GLU A 83 -5.86 -6.12 9.99
CA GLU A 83 -6.31 -6.58 11.30
C GLU A 83 -7.59 -7.42 11.18
N ARG A 84 -8.61 -6.89 10.48
CA ARG A 84 -9.86 -7.61 10.25
C ARG A 84 -9.66 -8.94 9.52
N LEU A 85 -8.82 -8.98 8.49
CA LEU A 85 -8.58 -10.22 7.72
C LEU A 85 -7.83 -11.25 8.57
N ILE A 86 -6.87 -10.83 9.38
CA ILE A 86 -6.14 -11.72 10.29
C ILE A 86 -7.13 -12.31 11.31
N GLU A 87 -8.00 -11.48 11.90
CA GLU A 87 -9.01 -11.95 12.84
C GLU A 87 -10.01 -12.92 12.21
N GLN A 88 -10.45 -12.62 10.99
CA GLN A 88 -11.48 -13.40 10.32
C GLN A 88 -10.99 -14.76 9.82
N PHE A 89 -9.76 -14.83 9.30
CA PHE A 89 -9.27 -16.00 8.58
C PHE A 89 -8.19 -16.79 9.35
N LEU A 90 -7.46 -16.14 10.25
CA LEU A 90 -6.31 -16.76 10.92
C LEU A 90 -6.50 -16.96 12.42
N LEU A 91 -7.40 -16.21 13.08
CA LEU A 91 -7.75 -16.52 14.47
C LEU A 91 -8.71 -17.71 14.52
N PRO A 92 -8.50 -18.67 15.44
CA PRO A 92 -9.45 -19.73 15.67
C PRO A 92 -10.77 -19.11 16.12
N LYS A 93 -11.84 -19.37 15.36
CA LYS A 93 -13.19 -19.05 15.81
C LYS A 93 -13.41 -19.86 17.09
N ILE A 94 -13.55 -19.17 18.22
CA ILE A 94 -14.00 -19.78 19.46
C ILE A 94 -15.34 -20.43 19.11
N LYS A 95 -15.38 -21.76 19.01
CA LYS A 95 -16.65 -22.47 18.96
C LYS A 95 -17.27 -22.25 20.33
N ASP A 96 -18.35 -21.47 20.38
CA ASP A 96 -19.29 -21.53 21.48
C ASP A 96 -19.80 -22.98 21.56
N ASN A 97 -19.14 -23.80 22.37
CA ASN A 97 -19.73 -24.99 22.93
C ASN A 97 -20.76 -24.54 23.98
N SER A 98 -21.85 -23.91 23.55
CA SER A 98 -23.10 -23.96 24.30
C SER A 98 -23.68 -25.35 24.12
N THR A 99 -22.99 -26.32 24.72
CA THR A 99 -23.54 -27.63 25.02
C THR A 99 -24.10 -27.54 26.43
N LYS A 100 -25.38 -27.20 26.53
CA LYS A 100 -26.38 -27.83 27.40
C LYS A 100 -27.70 -27.10 27.32
#